data_AF-A0A8J7PFJ3-F1
#
_entry.id   AF-A0A8J7PFJ3-F1
#
_cell.length_a   1.000
_cell.length_b   1.000
_cell.length_c   1.000
_cell.angle_alpha   90.00
_cell.angle_beta   90.00
_cell.angle_gamma   90.00
#
_symmetry.space_group_name_H-M   'P 1'
#
loop_
_entity.id
_entity.type
_entity.pdbx_description
1 polymer ?
#
loop_
_entity_poly.entity_id
_entity_poly.type
_entity_poly.pdbx_seq_one_letter_code
_entity_poly.pdbx_strand_id
1 'polypeptide(L)'
;MLSGKLARWGACCALGLAAVTQAATVEVYPLLNRGESADLGLYANTRKLCEIKIASAADDTGKTAACRFELPADAAALEVRGEYGGVHWQTQKRYLRKGTQTWSLVDFAPVGGLLNQAGKPYGARMAEFIPAAKAFAAKHLGEAAASAIETVKPAREADIVAAEKRLGFKLPPDFVSLLGKVGAMRVGDHYTMDATDIADADTQMRKSWGTPDEAMAREYSPKQRERLRASTILFTEVGDGLGGLLYSPPPNSTCGDKPYYRWISQEGGDYRLLKPGRVCMDFAEAFRWLLDGFLVSDYADALDTEKQSLLIDSSAGVQPLVLRIEPERFHIGLEWRWQGPNGHWREPD
;
A
#
# COMPACT_ATOMS: atom_id res chain seq x y z
N MET A 1 -39.84 57.31 -1.89
CA MET A 1 -38.56 57.62 -1.23
C MET A 1 -38.19 56.44 -0.34
N LEU A 2 -36.97 55.96 -0.54
CA LEU A 2 -36.41 54.72 0.02
C LEU A 2 -36.24 54.78 1.54
N SER A 3 -36.52 53.67 2.23
CA SER A 3 -35.92 53.39 3.54
C SER A 3 -35.66 51.89 3.65
N GLY A 4 -34.37 51.56 3.70
CA GLY A 4 -33.84 50.21 3.62
C GLY A 4 -33.95 49.45 4.94
N LYS A 5 -34.30 48.17 4.84
CA LYS A 5 -34.15 47.20 5.92
C LYS A 5 -32.89 46.39 5.66
N LEU A 6 -31.85 46.66 6.43
CA LEU A 6 -30.64 45.85 6.52
C LEU A 6 -30.98 44.50 7.18
N ALA A 7 -30.95 43.43 6.40
CA ALA A 7 -31.02 42.07 6.90
C ALA A 7 -29.65 41.68 7.49
N ARG A 8 -29.63 41.41 8.80
CA ARG A 8 -28.47 40.84 9.51
C ARG A 8 -28.22 39.43 9.00
N TRP A 9 -27.07 39.21 8.39
CA TRP A 9 -26.54 37.89 8.08
C TRP A 9 -26.02 37.27 9.37
N GLY A 10 -26.65 36.18 9.80
CA GLY A 10 -26.13 35.32 10.85
C GLY A 10 -24.94 34.53 10.30
N ALA A 11 -23.74 34.84 10.78
CA ALA A 11 -22.57 34.02 10.57
C ALA A 11 -22.77 32.70 11.33
N CYS A 12 -23.14 31.63 10.61
CA CYS A 12 -22.97 30.28 11.11
C CYS A 12 -21.48 30.06 11.36
N CYS A 13 -21.09 30.03 12.63
CA CYS A 13 -19.83 29.46 13.05
C CYS A 13 -19.81 28.00 12.62
N ALA A 14 -19.16 27.73 11.49
CA ALA A 14 -18.70 26.38 11.18
C ALA A 14 -17.68 26.03 12.26
N LEU A 15 -18.12 25.27 13.27
CA LEU A 15 -17.23 24.51 14.14
C LEU A 15 -16.52 23.50 13.23
N GLY A 16 -15.38 23.93 12.69
CA GLY A 16 -14.41 23.02 12.10
C GLY A 16 -14.01 22.06 13.21
N LEU A 17 -14.50 20.82 13.13
CA LEU A 17 -13.87 19.71 13.81
C LEU A 17 -12.44 19.67 13.27
N ALA A 18 -11.51 20.26 14.03
CA ALA A 18 -10.10 20.02 13.82
C ALA A 18 -9.93 18.50 13.93
N ALA A 19 -9.64 17.86 12.80
CA ALA A 19 -9.24 16.47 12.81
C ALA A 19 -8.10 16.37 13.83
N VAL A 20 -8.32 15.61 14.90
CA VAL A 20 -7.25 15.26 15.82
C VAL A 20 -6.27 14.48 14.96
N THR A 21 -5.19 15.14 14.55
CA THR A 21 -4.07 14.49 13.87
C THR A 21 -3.48 13.53 14.88
N GLN A 22 -3.90 12.28 14.78
CA GLN A 22 -3.36 11.21 15.62
C GLN A 22 -1.88 11.08 15.26
N ALA A 23 -1.02 11.05 16.26
CA ALA A 23 0.40 10.82 16.04
C ALA A 23 0.57 9.48 15.32
N ALA A 24 1.29 9.48 14.19
CA ALA A 24 1.62 8.25 13.48
C ALA A 24 2.47 7.37 14.39
N THR A 25 2.04 6.14 14.68
CA THR A 25 2.96 5.18 15.28
C THR A 25 3.89 4.70 14.16
N VAL A 26 5.20 4.86 14.34
CA VAL A 26 6.22 4.34 13.44
C VAL A 26 6.90 3.14 14.08
N GLU A 27 7.06 2.07 13.32
CA GLU A 27 7.85 0.90 13.69
C GLU A 27 9.02 0.72 12.73
N VAL A 28 10.23 0.57 13.24
CA VAL A 28 11.43 0.41 12.43
C VAL A 28 11.95 -1.02 12.53
N TYR A 29 11.99 -1.69 11.38
CA TYR A 29 12.43 -3.06 11.23
C TYR A 29 13.81 -3.10 10.58
N PRO A 30 14.84 -3.58 11.29
CA PRO A 30 16.19 -3.63 10.77
C PRO A 30 16.35 -4.75 9.74
N LEU A 31 16.68 -4.38 8.51
CA LEU A 31 17.10 -5.28 7.45
C LEU A 31 18.62 -5.24 7.34
N LEU A 32 19.25 -6.09 8.15
CA LEU A 32 20.70 -6.23 8.23
C LEU A 32 21.11 -7.64 7.81
N ASN A 33 22.21 -7.75 7.08
CA ASN A 33 22.83 -9.04 6.78
C ASN A 33 23.36 -9.68 8.05
N ARG A 34 23.42 -11.01 8.06
CA ARG A 34 23.97 -11.76 9.20
C ARG A 34 25.35 -11.24 9.60
N GLY A 35 25.52 -10.92 10.88
CA GLY A 35 26.77 -10.42 11.43
C GLY A 35 26.96 -8.90 11.37
N GLU A 36 26.07 -8.16 10.69
CA GLU A 36 26.05 -6.70 10.74
C GLU A 36 25.56 -6.18 12.09
N SER A 37 25.89 -4.94 12.41
CA SER A 37 25.64 -4.30 13.69
C SER A 37 25.20 -2.85 13.48
N ALA A 38 24.42 -2.33 14.42
CA ALA A 38 23.94 -0.95 14.41
C ALA A 38 23.78 -0.43 15.85
N ASP A 39 24.27 0.78 16.10
CA ASP A 39 23.96 1.59 17.28
C ASP A 39 23.54 2.98 16.80
N LEU A 40 22.24 3.15 16.62
CA LEU A 40 21.63 4.32 15.98
C LEU A 40 20.58 4.93 16.90
N GLY A 41 20.60 6.26 17.04
CA GLY A 41 19.51 7.03 17.62
C GLY A 41 18.67 7.68 16.54
N LEU A 42 17.34 7.61 16.67
CA LEU A 42 16.40 8.37 15.85
C LEU A 42 15.90 9.59 16.61
N TYR A 43 15.81 10.73 15.93
CA TYR A 43 15.46 12.02 16.50
C TYR A 43 14.46 12.75 15.60
N ALA A 44 13.49 13.46 16.18
CA ALA A 44 12.73 14.49 15.47
C ALA A 44 12.83 15.79 16.24
N ASN A 45 13.04 16.91 15.54
CA ASN A 45 13.20 18.23 16.15
C ASN A 45 14.20 18.22 17.33
N THR A 46 15.33 17.51 17.19
CA THR A 46 16.38 17.26 18.21
C THR A 46 15.98 16.36 19.40
N ARG A 47 14.71 15.98 19.53
CA ARG A 47 14.24 15.04 20.56
C ARG A 47 14.51 13.61 20.11
N LYS A 48 15.23 12.83 20.94
CA LYS A 48 15.41 11.39 20.72
C LYS A 48 14.04 10.69 20.80
N LEU A 49 13.66 10.00 19.74
CA LEU A 49 12.44 9.22 19.63
C LEU A 49 12.69 7.78 20.09
N CYS A 50 13.78 7.18 19.63
CA CYS A 50 14.17 5.82 20.03
C CYS A 50 15.65 5.55 19.77
N GLU A 51 16.06 4.32 20.07
CA GLU A 51 17.40 3.79 19.86
C GLU A 51 17.29 2.39 19.24
N ILE A 52 18.15 2.11 18.26
CA ILE A 52 18.27 0.83 17.57
C ILE A 52 19.66 0.29 17.90
N LYS A 53 19.69 -0.78 18.71
CA LYS A 53 20.93 -1.44 19.17
C LYS A 53 20.94 -2.90 18.78
N ILE A 54 21.79 -3.23 17.81
CA ILE A 54 21.97 -4.58 17.26
C ILE A 54 23.46 -4.86 17.29
N ALA A 55 23.89 -5.72 18.20
CA ALA A 55 25.31 -6.08 18.32
C ALA A 55 25.77 -7.00 17.18
N SER A 56 24.88 -7.89 16.72
CA SER A 56 25.12 -8.78 15.59
C SER A 56 23.78 -9.31 15.06
N ALA A 57 23.45 -9.02 13.81
CA ALA A 57 22.20 -9.42 13.19
C ALA A 57 22.16 -10.93 12.93
N ALA A 58 21.02 -11.54 13.29
CA ALA A 58 20.64 -12.91 12.94
C ALA A 58 19.66 -12.91 11.75
N ASP A 59 19.37 -14.10 11.20
CA ASP A 59 18.52 -14.26 10.00
C ASP A 59 17.07 -13.76 10.21
N ASP A 60 16.63 -13.56 11.45
CA ASP A 60 15.28 -13.10 11.83
C ASP A 60 15.22 -11.64 12.30
N THR A 61 16.32 -10.89 12.22
CA THR A 61 16.42 -9.50 12.72
C THR A 61 15.32 -8.58 12.15
N GLY A 62 14.89 -8.79 10.91
CA GLY A 62 13.82 -8.01 10.26
C GLY A 62 12.38 -8.39 10.64
N LYS A 63 12.17 -9.42 11.47
CA LYS A 63 10.82 -9.87 11.86
C LYS A 63 10.23 -9.09 13.02
N THR A 64 11.07 -8.48 13.85
CA THR A 64 10.65 -7.71 15.02
C THR A 64 11.06 -6.26 14.88
N ALA A 65 10.18 -5.33 15.25
CA ALA A 65 10.54 -3.91 15.29
C ALA A 65 11.65 -3.70 16.32
N ALA A 66 12.79 -3.14 15.89
CA ALA A 66 13.86 -2.77 16.81
C ALA A 66 13.55 -1.47 17.55
N CYS A 67 12.63 -0.67 17.01
CA CYS A 67 12.20 0.58 17.58
C CYS A 67 10.73 0.83 17.21
N ARG A 68 9.97 1.34 18.18
CA ARG A 68 8.60 1.83 18.01
C ARG A 68 8.46 3.17 18.69
N PHE A 69 7.91 4.17 18.00
CA PHE A 69 7.71 5.51 18.54
C PHE A 69 6.46 6.17 17.95
N GLU A 70 5.93 7.16 18.65
CA GLU A 70 4.94 8.08 18.10
C GLU A 70 5.67 9.26 17.47
N LEU A 71 5.37 9.54 16.20
CA LEU A 71 5.91 10.70 15.53
C LEU A 71 5.26 11.98 16.11
N PRO A 72 6.06 12.93 16.63
CA PRO A 72 5.51 14.20 17.12
C PRO A 72 4.73 14.93 16.02
N ALA A 73 3.58 15.51 16.35
CA ALA A 73 2.71 16.20 15.37
C ALA A 73 3.39 17.42 14.71
N ASP A 74 4.42 17.98 15.35
CA ASP A 74 5.24 19.09 14.86
C ASP A 74 6.52 18.61 14.16
N ALA A 75 6.73 17.30 13.99
CA ALA A 75 7.93 16.77 13.35
C ALA A 75 7.96 17.14 11.86
N ALA A 76 8.93 17.97 11.48
CA ALA A 76 9.18 18.32 10.07
C ALA A 76 10.32 17.51 9.45
N ALA A 77 11.17 16.92 10.28
CA ALA A 77 12.31 16.12 9.85
C ALA A 77 12.56 14.97 10.83
N LEU A 78 13.05 13.86 10.30
CA LEU A 78 13.60 12.75 11.06
C LEU A 78 15.12 12.72 10.85
N GLU A 79 15.86 12.49 11.91
CA GLU A 79 17.31 12.43 11.88
C GLU A 79 17.77 11.12 12.50
N VAL A 80 18.75 10.47 11.88
CA VAL A 80 19.46 9.32 12.43
C VAL A 80 20.89 9.73 12.75
N ARG A 81 21.38 9.33 13.93
CA ARG A 81 22.78 9.53 14.35
C ARG A 81 23.33 8.26 14.94
N GLY A 82 24.60 7.95 14.68
CA GLY A 82 25.26 6.82 15.33
C GLY A 82 26.24 6.12 14.40
N GLU A 83 26.37 4.82 14.58
CA GLU A 83 27.27 3.98 13.81
C GLU A 83 26.69 2.61 13.47
N TYR A 84 27.20 2.01 12.40
CA TYR A 84 26.88 0.66 11.99
C TYR A 84 28.09 0.02 11.31
N GLY A 85 28.14 -1.30 11.27
CA GLY A 85 29.27 -2.01 10.67
C GLY A 85 29.00 -3.48 10.44
N GLY A 86 29.87 -4.10 9.65
CA GLY A 86 29.75 -5.50 9.29
C GLY A 86 30.85 -5.96 8.36
N VAL A 87 30.55 -6.97 7.55
CA VAL A 87 31.43 -7.51 6.51
C VAL A 87 30.75 -7.33 5.17
N HIS A 88 31.43 -6.64 4.25
CA HIS A 88 30.91 -6.40 2.91
C HIS A 88 30.77 -7.72 2.13
N TRP A 89 29.58 -8.01 1.62
CA TRP A 89 29.26 -9.31 1.00
C TRP A 89 30.12 -9.64 -0.24
N GLN A 90 30.41 -8.67 -1.11
CA GLN A 90 31.32 -8.89 -2.26
C GLN A 90 32.80 -8.94 -1.85
N THR A 91 33.27 -7.92 -1.13
CA THR A 91 34.72 -7.72 -0.91
C THR A 91 35.27 -8.46 0.31
N GLN A 92 34.38 -8.98 1.17
CA GLN A 92 34.70 -9.61 2.45
C GLN A 92 35.49 -8.71 3.42
N LYS A 93 35.53 -7.39 3.15
CA LYS A 93 36.20 -6.41 4.01
C LYS A 93 35.27 -5.96 5.13
N ARG A 94 35.83 -5.81 6.34
CA ARG A 94 35.12 -5.19 7.47
C ARG A 94 34.90 -3.71 7.19
N TYR A 95 33.74 -3.22 7.58
CA TYR A 95 33.42 -1.80 7.51
C TYR A 95 32.79 -1.34 8.83
N LEU A 96 33.05 -0.08 9.18
CA LEU A 96 32.38 0.67 10.23
C LEU A 96 32.08 2.05 9.64
N ARG A 97 30.85 2.53 9.82
CA ARG A 97 30.38 3.84 9.37
C ARG A 97 29.77 4.56 10.55
N LYS A 98 30.10 5.84 10.68
CA LYS A 98 29.59 6.72 11.72
C LYS A 98 29.17 8.03 11.07
N GLY A 99 28.04 8.58 11.49
CA GLY A 99 27.55 9.81 10.89
C GLY A 99 26.19 10.24 11.39
N THR A 100 25.61 11.14 10.60
CA THR A 100 24.27 11.69 10.79
C THR A 100 23.63 11.85 9.42
N GLN A 101 22.36 11.49 9.32
CA GLN A 101 21.54 11.68 8.13
C GLN A 101 20.18 12.23 8.55
N THR A 102 19.58 13.04 7.70
CA THR A 102 18.31 13.71 7.98
C THR A 102 17.40 13.58 6.76
N TRP A 103 16.12 13.30 7.01
CA TRP A 103 15.07 13.30 6.01
C TRP A 103 14.06 14.38 6.34
N SER A 104 13.61 15.11 5.32
CA SER A 104 12.38 15.90 5.45
C SER A 104 11.18 14.97 5.50
N LEU A 105 10.20 15.25 6.36
CA LEU A 105 8.99 14.44 6.45
C LEU A 105 7.91 14.99 5.52
N VAL A 106 7.31 14.10 4.74
CA VAL A 106 6.16 14.41 3.88
C VAL A 106 5.00 13.54 4.31
N ASP A 107 3.95 14.15 4.86
CA ASP A 107 2.78 13.42 5.35
C ASP A 107 1.73 13.22 4.24
N PHE A 108 1.37 11.96 4.01
CA PHE A 108 0.36 11.49 3.08
C PHE A 108 -1.03 11.41 3.71
N ALA A 109 -1.17 11.54 5.03
CA ALA A 109 -2.44 11.41 5.73
C ALA A 109 -3.61 12.25 5.18
N PRO A 110 -3.41 13.51 4.71
CA PRO A 110 -4.49 14.27 4.09
C PRO A 110 -5.08 13.60 2.84
N VAL A 111 -4.30 12.73 2.18
CA VAL A 111 -4.70 11.93 1.02
C VAL A 111 -5.11 10.53 1.46
N GLY A 112 -4.24 9.79 2.15
CA GLY A 112 -4.49 8.42 2.62
C GLY A 112 -5.74 8.29 3.49
N GLY A 113 -5.99 9.29 4.36
CA GLY A 113 -7.14 9.32 5.26
C GLY A 113 -8.49 9.37 4.55
N LEU A 114 -8.55 9.78 3.27
CA LEU A 114 -9.77 9.76 2.47
C LEU A 114 -10.30 8.33 2.27
N LEU A 115 -9.42 7.32 2.28
CA LEU A 115 -9.80 5.92 2.16
C LEU A 115 -10.37 5.34 3.46
N ASN A 116 -10.09 5.97 4.62
CA ASN A 116 -10.49 5.52 5.94
C ASN A 116 -11.85 6.09 6.42
N GLN A 117 -12.57 6.81 5.55
CA GLN A 117 -13.84 7.47 5.88
C GLN A 117 -14.99 6.47 6.10
N ALA A 118 -15.14 5.98 7.33
CA ALA A 118 -16.19 5.04 7.73
C ALA A 118 -17.60 5.52 7.31
N GLY A 119 -18.46 4.58 6.89
CA GLY A 119 -19.83 4.86 6.47
C GLY A 119 -19.97 5.46 5.06
N LYS A 120 -18.88 5.87 4.42
CA LYS A 120 -18.88 6.35 3.03
C LYS A 120 -18.65 5.19 2.06
N PRO A 121 -19.42 5.05 0.96
CA PRO A 121 -19.15 4.03 -0.06
C PRO A 121 -17.74 4.16 -0.65
N TYR A 122 -17.06 3.03 -0.90
CA TYR A 122 -15.67 3.04 -1.31
C TYR A 122 -15.41 3.84 -2.60
N GLY A 123 -16.30 3.77 -3.59
CA GLY A 123 -16.15 4.56 -4.82
C GLY A 123 -16.21 6.07 -4.58
N ALA A 124 -16.97 6.53 -3.58
CA ALA A 124 -17.00 7.95 -3.21
C ALA A 124 -15.72 8.37 -2.47
N ARG A 125 -15.08 7.47 -1.71
CA ARG A 125 -13.75 7.71 -1.13
C ARG A 125 -12.71 7.83 -2.25
N MET A 126 -12.73 6.91 -3.20
CA MET A 126 -11.82 6.92 -4.36
C MET A 126 -11.96 8.17 -5.23
N ALA A 127 -13.19 8.65 -5.44
CA ALA A 127 -13.45 9.87 -6.21
C ALA A 127 -12.80 11.13 -5.59
N GLU A 128 -12.57 11.14 -4.27
CA GLU A 128 -11.84 12.21 -3.58
C GLU A 128 -10.34 11.90 -3.48
N PHE A 129 -9.99 10.65 -3.21
CA PHE A 129 -8.61 10.17 -3.11
C PHE A 129 -7.82 10.42 -4.40
N ILE A 130 -8.35 10.04 -5.56
CA ILE A 130 -7.63 10.10 -6.84
C ILE A 130 -7.15 11.52 -7.16
N PRO A 131 -8.01 12.56 -7.22
CA PRO A 131 -7.53 13.92 -7.48
C PRO A 131 -6.57 14.43 -6.38
N ALA A 132 -6.78 14.04 -5.11
CA ALA A 132 -5.87 14.42 -4.02
C ALA A 132 -4.48 13.78 -4.17
N ALA A 133 -4.43 12.50 -4.53
CA ALA A 133 -3.18 11.77 -4.80
C ALA A 133 -2.44 12.34 -6.00
N LYS A 134 -3.14 12.69 -7.09
CA LYS A 134 -2.55 13.39 -8.24
C LYS A 134 -1.97 14.75 -7.84
N ALA A 135 -2.70 15.54 -7.07
CA ALA A 135 -2.22 16.84 -6.61
C ALA A 135 -1.01 16.71 -5.67
N PHE A 136 -1.01 15.69 -4.81
CA PHE A 136 0.13 15.35 -3.96
C PHE A 136 1.37 15.01 -4.81
N ALA A 137 1.22 14.08 -5.76
CA ALA A 137 2.31 13.68 -6.64
C ALA A 137 2.83 14.85 -7.50
N ALA A 138 1.96 15.66 -8.09
CA ALA A 138 2.37 16.84 -8.86
C ALA A 138 3.22 17.79 -8.01
N LYS A 139 2.82 18.02 -6.75
CA LYS A 139 3.52 18.92 -5.83
C LYS A 139 4.87 18.37 -5.35
N HIS A 140 4.95 17.07 -5.06
CA HIS A 140 6.10 16.49 -4.36
C HIS A 140 7.06 15.71 -5.28
N LEU A 141 6.54 15.16 -6.37
CA LEU A 141 7.22 14.24 -7.28
C LEU A 141 7.24 14.74 -8.74
N GLY A 142 6.36 15.67 -9.10
CA GLY A 142 6.23 16.23 -10.45
C GLY A 142 5.11 15.61 -11.28
N GLU A 143 4.88 16.18 -12.47
CA GLU A 143 3.72 15.87 -13.33
C GLU A 143 3.70 14.43 -13.87
N ALA A 144 4.87 13.83 -14.09
CA ALA A 144 4.96 12.44 -14.54
C ALA A 144 4.37 11.48 -13.50
N ALA A 145 4.73 11.65 -12.22
CA ALA A 145 4.17 10.86 -11.13
C ALA A 145 2.67 11.15 -10.89
N ALA A 146 2.20 12.36 -11.15
CA ALA A 146 0.78 12.71 -11.07
C ALA A 146 -0.07 11.98 -12.12
N SER A 147 0.54 11.62 -13.24
CA SER A 147 -0.12 10.87 -14.33
C SER A 147 -0.14 9.37 -14.08
N ALA A 148 0.50 8.87 -13.01
CA ALA A 148 0.55 7.45 -12.69
C ALA A 148 -0.83 6.85 -12.40
N ILE A 149 -1.77 7.63 -11.86
CA ILE A 149 -3.15 7.16 -11.63
C ILE A 149 -4.02 7.57 -12.79
N GLU A 150 -4.68 6.63 -13.44
CA GLU A 150 -5.65 6.90 -14.49
C GLU A 150 -6.99 6.25 -14.17
N THR A 151 -8.07 6.88 -14.60
CA THR A 151 -9.41 6.34 -14.49
C THR A 151 -10.07 6.41 -15.84
N VAL A 152 -10.83 5.39 -16.19
CA VAL A 152 -11.71 5.42 -17.35
C VAL A 152 -13.10 5.91 -16.94
N LYS A 153 -14.04 5.87 -17.88
CA LYS A 153 -15.42 6.30 -17.63
C LYS A 153 -16.08 5.39 -16.57
N PRO A 154 -16.86 5.97 -15.63
CA PRO A 154 -17.66 5.18 -14.69
C PRO A 154 -18.54 4.14 -15.40
N ALA A 155 -18.55 2.93 -14.87
CA ALA A 155 -19.32 1.82 -15.43
C ALA A 155 -20.83 2.08 -15.25
N ARG A 156 -21.62 1.71 -16.26
CA ARG A 156 -23.09 1.76 -16.13
C ARG A 156 -23.53 0.57 -15.28
N GLU A 157 -24.60 0.77 -14.52
CA GLU A 157 -25.21 -0.30 -13.71
C GLU A 157 -25.52 -1.55 -14.53
N ALA A 158 -26.02 -1.38 -15.76
CA ALA A 158 -26.30 -2.49 -16.67
C ALA A 158 -25.06 -3.32 -17.04
N ASP A 159 -23.89 -2.68 -17.17
CA ASP A 159 -22.64 -3.38 -17.49
C ASP A 159 -22.15 -4.20 -16.28
N ILE A 160 -22.30 -3.67 -15.07
CA ILE A 160 -21.99 -4.37 -13.82
C ILE A 160 -22.92 -5.58 -13.64
N VAL A 161 -24.23 -5.39 -13.82
CA VAL A 161 -25.21 -6.49 -13.73
C VAL A 161 -24.93 -7.57 -14.78
N ALA A 162 -24.52 -7.18 -16.00
CA ALA A 162 -24.11 -8.12 -17.03
C ALA A 162 -22.84 -8.91 -16.64
N ALA A 163 -21.88 -8.25 -15.99
CA ALA A 163 -20.68 -8.90 -15.46
C ALA A 163 -21.02 -9.94 -14.38
N GLU A 164 -21.83 -9.58 -13.39
CA GLU A 164 -22.26 -10.50 -12.33
C GLU A 164 -23.05 -11.69 -12.89
N LYS A 165 -23.91 -11.45 -13.88
CA LYS A 165 -24.64 -12.52 -14.57
C LYS A 165 -23.68 -13.47 -15.31
N ARG A 166 -22.65 -12.95 -15.96
CA ARG A 166 -21.61 -13.75 -16.65
C ARG A 166 -20.78 -14.56 -15.66
N LEU A 167 -20.44 -13.98 -14.51
CA LEU A 167 -19.71 -14.65 -13.44
C LEU A 167 -20.54 -15.71 -12.72
N GLY A 168 -21.87 -15.54 -12.67
CA GLY A 168 -22.76 -16.40 -11.88
C GLY A 168 -22.73 -16.08 -10.37
N PHE A 169 -22.09 -14.99 -9.97
CA PHE A 169 -22.02 -14.52 -8.59
C PHE A 169 -21.93 -12.98 -8.52
N LYS A 170 -22.16 -12.44 -7.32
CA LYS A 170 -22.11 -10.99 -7.05
C LYS A 170 -20.67 -10.51 -6.83
N LEU A 171 -20.35 -9.36 -7.42
CA LEU A 171 -19.09 -8.67 -7.17
C LEU A 171 -19.12 -8.03 -5.76
N PRO A 172 -17.95 -7.71 -5.17
CA PRO A 172 -17.92 -7.01 -3.90
C PRO A 172 -18.65 -5.66 -4.00
N PRO A 173 -19.53 -5.30 -3.04
CA PRO A 173 -20.26 -4.04 -3.09
C PRO A 173 -19.36 -2.80 -3.19
N ASP A 174 -18.21 -2.82 -2.53
CA ASP A 174 -17.24 -1.72 -2.60
C ASP A 174 -16.53 -1.65 -3.96
N PHE A 175 -16.27 -2.79 -4.60
CA PHE A 175 -15.76 -2.83 -5.98
C PHE A 175 -16.79 -2.34 -6.99
N VAL A 176 -18.06 -2.72 -6.82
CA VAL A 176 -19.19 -2.18 -7.60
C VAL A 176 -19.29 -0.66 -7.42
N SER A 177 -19.15 -0.17 -6.18
CA SER A 177 -19.14 1.26 -5.88
C SER A 177 -17.98 1.97 -6.59
N LEU A 178 -16.78 1.39 -6.57
CA LEU A 178 -15.60 1.89 -7.28
C LEU A 178 -15.88 2.01 -8.78
N LEU A 179 -16.29 0.92 -9.43
CA LEU A 179 -16.58 0.91 -10.87
C LEU A 179 -17.67 1.91 -11.25
N GLY A 180 -18.75 1.98 -10.47
CA GLY A 180 -19.87 2.88 -10.75
C GLY A 180 -19.56 4.36 -10.51
N LYS A 181 -18.53 4.68 -9.71
CA LYS A 181 -18.19 6.07 -9.36
C LYS A 181 -16.98 6.61 -10.11
N VAL A 182 -15.93 5.81 -10.24
CA VAL A 182 -14.66 6.22 -10.88
C VAL A 182 -14.28 5.35 -12.09
N GLY A 183 -14.98 4.25 -12.35
CA GLY A 183 -14.67 3.35 -13.47
C GLY A 183 -13.51 2.40 -13.14
N ALA A 184 -13.00 1.70 -14.17
CA ALA A 184 -11.72 1.03 -14.03
C ALA A 184 -10.60 2.06 -13.84
N MET A 185 -9.56 1.62 -13.14
CA MET A 185 -8.43 2.43 -12.73
C MET A 185 -7.13 1.74 -13.09
N ARG A 186 -6.13 2.54 -13.46
CA ARG A 186 -4.73 2.15 -13.62
C ARG A 186 -3.87 2.89 -12.61
N VAL A 187 -2.82 2.22 -12.15
CA VAL A 187 -1.73 2.77 -11.34
C VAL A 187 -0.45 2.32 -12.03
N GLY A 188 0.22 3.21 -12.77
CA GLY A 188 1.24 2.85 -13.72
C GLY A 188 0.72 1.83 -14.73
N ASP A 189 1.37 0.67 -14.78
CA ASP A 189 0.95 -0.45 -15.63
C ASP A 189 -0.05 -1.40 -14.98
N HIS A 190 -0.24 -1.30 -13.66
CA HIS A 190 -1.19 -2.12 -12.88
C HIS A 190 -2.62 -1.61 -13.07
N TYR A 191 -3.61 -2.50 -13.06
CA TYR A 191 -4.97 -2.10 -13.42
C TYR A 191 -6.08 -2.94 -12.80
N THR A 192 -7.24 -2.32 -12.63
CA THR A 192 -8.53 -3.01 -12.46
C THR A 192 -9.20 -3.18 -13.82
N MET A 193 -10.06 -4.19 -13.96
CA MET A 193 -10.75 -4.44 -15.23
C MET A 193 -12.02 -3.61 -15.37
N ASP A 194 -12.32 -3.22 -16.62
CA ASP A 194 -13.61 -2.66 -16.99
C ASP A 194 -14.74 -3.66 -16.77
N ALA A 195 -15.92 -3.15 -16.40
CA ALA A 195 -17.09 -4.00 -16.12
C ALA A 195 -17.45 -4.93 -17.30
N THR A 196 -17.22 -4.48 -18.54
CA THR A 196 -17.45 -5.28 -19.74
C THR A 196 -16.50 -6.46 -19.87
N ASP A 197 -15.29 -6.35 -19.32
CA ASP A 197 -14.20 -7.32 -19.49
C ASP A 197 -13.98 -8.22 -18.28
N ILE A 198 -14.62 -7.92 -17.15
CA ILE A 198 -14.61 -8.80 -15.98
C ILE A 198 -15.08 -10.21 -16.36
N ALA A 199 -14.25 -11.21 -16.10
CA ALA A 199 -14.58 -12.61 -16.34
C ALA A 199 -14.11 -13.45 -15.17
N ASP A 200 -14.39 -14.75 -15.20
CA ASP A 200 -13.83 -15.66 -14.20
C ASP A 200 -12.30 -15.71 -14.32
N ALA A 201 -11.62 -16.05 -13.23
CA ALA A 201 -10.17 -15.98 -13.19
C ALA A 201 -9.47 -16.96 -14.16
N ASP A 202 -10.05 -18.14 -14.44
CA ASP A 202 -9.49 -19.08 -15.44
C ASP A 202 -9.55 -18.46 -16.85
N THR A 203 -10.59 -17.69 -17.15
CA THR A 203 -10.70 -16.94 -18.40
C THR A 203 -9.76 -15.73 -18.43
N GLN A 204 -9.67 -14.95 -17.36
CA GLN A 204 -8.79 -13.78 -17.29
C GLN A 204 -7.32 -14.17 -17.40
N MET A 205 -6.88 -15.24 -16.73
CA MET A 205 -5.50 -15.72 -16.84
C MET A 205 -5.12 -16.15 -18.27
N ARG A 206 -6.08 -16.68 -19.03
CA ARG A 206 -5.82 -17.07 -20.42
C ARG A 206 -5.86 -15.91 -21.39
N LYS A 207 -6.87 -15.05 -21.27
CA LYS A 207 -7.10 -13.96 -22.23
C LYS A 207 -6.31 -12.70 -21.90
N SER A 208 -6.36 -12.27 -20.65
CA SER A 208 -5.76 -11.01 -20.20
C SER A 208 -4.29 -11.20 -19.84
N TRP A 209 -3.94 -12.32 -19.19
CA TRP A 209 -2.55 -12.61 -18.84
C TRP A 209 -1.80 -13.40 -19.93
N GLY A 210 -2.49 -13.84 -20.98
CA GLY A 210 -1.88 -14.59 -22.07
C GLY A 210 -1.34 -15.97 -21.68
N THR A 211 -1.79 -16.55 -20.56
CA THR A 211 -1.31 -17.86 -20.10
C THR A 211 -1.79 -18.95 -21.08
N PRO A 212 -0.87 -19.69 -21.74
CA PRO A 212 -1.26 -20.72 -22.71
C PRO A 212 -2.11 -21.83 -22.09
N ASP A 213 -3.01 -22.44 -22.86
CA ASP A 213 -3.88 -23.51 -22.39
C ASP A 213 -3.05 -24.73 -21.90
N GLU A 214 -1.90 -25.00 -22.52
CA GLU A 214 -0.99 -26.08 -22.09
C GLU A 214 -0.36 -25.78 -20.72
N ALA A 215 0.01 -24.53 -20.46
CA ALA A 215 0.54 -24.11 -19.16
C ALA A 215 -0.57 -24.17 -18.10
N MET A 216 -1.78 -23.69 -18.41
CA MET A 216 -2.94 -23.81 -17.53
C MET A 216 -3.24 -25.27 -17.17
N ALA A 217 -3.17 -26.19 -18.14
CA ALA A 217 -3.42 -27.62 -17.91
C ALA A 217 -2.32 -28.30 -17.09
N ARG A 218 -1.06 -27.87 -17.24
CA ARG A 218 0.10 -28.41 -16.53
C ARG A 218 0.19 -27.91 -15.09
N GLU A 219 -0.05 -26.63 -14.87
CA GLU A 219 0.19 -25.94 -13.58
C GLU A 219 -1.03 -25.95 -12.66
N TYR A 220 -2.24 -26.06 -13.23
CA TYR A 220 -3.48 -26.07 -12.47
C TYR A 220 -4.23 -27.38 -12.64
N SER A 221 -4.36 -28.13 -11.55
CA SER A 221 -5.23 -29.30 -11.49
C SER A 221 -6.69 -28.93 -11.83
N PRO A 222 -7.53 -29.88 -12.28
CA PRO A 222 -8.93 -29.61 -12.58
C PRO A 222 -9.69 -28.91 -11.44
N LYS A 223 -9.41 -29.31 -10.19
CA LYS A 223 -10.00 -28.69 -8.98
C LYS A 223 -9.53 -27.26 -8.76
N GLN A 224 -8.27 -26.94 -9.07
CA GLN A 224 -7.78 -25.55 -9.00
C GLN A 224 -8.44 -24.69 -10.09
N ARG A 225 -8.60 -25.22 -11.31
CA ARG A 225 -9.30 -24.52 -12.39
C ARG A 225 -10.77 -24.26 -12.07
N GLU A 226 -11.46 -25.22 -11.46
CA GLU A 226 -12.83 -25.02 -10.97
C GLU A 226 -12.91 -23.87 -9.95
N ARG A 227 -11.95 -23.80 -9.01
CA ARG A 227 -11.86 -22.68 -8.06
C ARG A 227 -11.60 -21.34 -8.73
N LEU A 228 -10.78 -21.31 -9.78
CA LEU A 228 -10.56 -20.11 -10.57
C LEU A 228 -11.84 -19.68 -11.31
N ARG A 229 -12.60 -20.63 -11.86
CA ARG A 229 -13.89 -20.36 -12.51
C ARG A 229 -14.96 -19.85 -11.55
N ALA A 230 -14.87 -20.22 -10.28
CA ALA A 230 -15.71 -19.72 -9.20
C ALA A 230 -15.14 -18.43 -8.54
N SER A 231 -14.16 -17.77 -9.15
CA SER A 231 -13.50 -16.56 -8.64
C SER A 231 -13.28 -15.56 -9.78
N THR A 232 -12.88 -14.33 -9.46
CA THR A 232 -12.48 -13.32 -10.46
C THR A 232 -11.32 -12.49 -9.94
N ILE A 233 -10.46 -12.02 -10.83
CA ILE A 233 -9.33 -11.13 -10.56
C ILE A 233 -9.84 -9.69 -10.65
N LEU A 234 -9.75 -8.96 -9.54
CA LEU A 234 -10.25 -7.58 -9.43
C LEU A 234 -9.18 -6.55 -9.78
N PHE A 235 -7.91 -6.89 -9.61
CA PHE A 235 -6.74 -6.07 -9.89
C PHE A 235 -5.62 -6.94 -10.45
N THR A 236 -4.90 -6.45 -11.45
CA THR A 236 -3.74 -7.10 -12.07
C THR A 236 -2.50 -6.23 -11.89
N GLU A 237 -1.45 -6.85 -11.35
CA GLU A 237 -0.09 -6.33 -11.38
C GLU A 237 0.56 -6.67 -12.72
N VAL A 238 1.27 -5.71 -13.31
CA VAL A 238 2.14 -5.89 -14.48
C VAL A 238 3.57 -5.52 -14.08
N GLY A 239 4.52 -6.42 -14.30
CA GLY A 239 5.94 -6.23 -13.96
C GLY A 239 6.78 -7.43 -14.40
N ASP A 240 7.75 -7.84 -13.58
CA ASP A 240 8.60 -9.03 -13.81
C ASP A 240 7.81 -10.35 -13.90
N GLY A 241 6.55 -10.33 -13.46
CA GLY A 241 5.53 -11.32 -13.74
C GLY A 241 4.13 -10.71 -13.66
N LEU A 242 3.10 -11.52 -13.90
CA LEU A 242 1.72 -11.11 -13.64
C LEU A 242 1.25 -11.63 -12.29
N GLY A 243 0.68 -10.72 -11.52
CA GLY A 243 -0.01 -11.04 -10.29
C GLY A 243 -1.40 -10.42 -10.24
N GLY A 244 -2.22 -10.81 -9.27
CA GLY A 244 -3.54 -10.21 -9.13
C GLY A 244 -4.24 -10.48 -7.82
N LEU A 245 -5.13 -9.55 -7.48
CA LEU A 245 -6.04 -9.68 -6.36
C LEU A 245 -7.24 -10.53 -6.77
N LEU A 246 -7.23 -11.78 -6.34
CA LEU A 246 -8.30 -12.71 -6.62
C LEU A 246 -9.37 -12.64 -5.54
N TYR A 247 -10.62 -12.48 -5.98
CA TYR A 247 -11.81 -12.52 -5.16
C TYR A 247 -12.56 -13.85 -5.34
N SER A 248 -12.86 -14.51 -4.23
CA SER A 248 -13.77 -15.64 -4.15
C SER A 248 -15.01 -15.25 -3.34
N PRO A 249 -16.24 -15.41 -3.88
CA PRO A 249 -17.47 -15.06 -3.19
C PRO A 249 -17.74 -15.99 -1.98
N PRO A 250 -18.53 -15.55 -0.99
CA PRO A 250 -19.06 -16.45 0.03
C PRO A 250 -20.21 -17.32 -0.52
N PRO A 251 -20.44 -18.52 0.06
CA PRO A 251 -19.61 -19.16 1.05
C PRO A 251 -18.35 -19.75 0.41
N ASN A 252 -17.24 -19.71 1.14
CA ASN A 252 -16.00 -20.38 0.72
C ASN A 252 -15.33 -21.10 1.88
N SER A 253 -14.48 -22.08 1.55
CA SER A 253 -13.79 -22.95 2.53
C SER A 253 -12.85 -22.21 3.49
N THR A 254 -12.56 -20.96 3.21
CA THR A 254 -11.46 -20.23 3.83
C THR A 254 -11.95 -19.20 4.82
N CYS A 255 -12.99 -18.45 4.45
CA CYS A 255 -13.58 -17.34 5.19
C CYS A 255 -15.03 -17.61 5.57
N GLY A 256 -15.56 -18.81 5.31
CA GLY A 256 -16.94 -19.18 5.60
C GLY A 256 -17.89 -18.28 4.82
N ASP A 257 -18.71 -17.52 5.55
CA ASP A 257 -19.71 -16.62 4.99
C ASP A 257 -19.17 -15.25 4.59
N LYS A 258 -17.86 -15.02 4.75
CA LYS A 258 -17.19 -13.78 4.31
C LYS A 258 -16.50 -13.96 2.96
N PRO A 259 -16.38 -12.89 2.16
CA PRO A 259 -15.58 -12.91 0.95
C PRO A 259 -14.12 -13.29 1.27
N TYR A 260 -13.44 -13.91 0.31
CA TYR A 260 -12.03 -14.24 0.44
C TYR A 260 -11.21 -13.55 -0.65
N TYR A 261 -10.30 -12.68 -0.23
CA TYR A 261 -9.31 -12.04 -1.09
C TYR A 261 -7.95 -12.72 -0.90
N ARG A 262 -7.26 -13.00 -2.01
CA ARG A 262 -5.88 -13.51 -1.97
C ARG A 262 -5.08 -12.97 -3.15
N TRP A 263 -3.78 -12.83 -2.94
CA TRP A 263 -2.87 -12.62 -4.05
C TRP A 263 -2.62 -13.92 -4.80
N ILE A 264 -2.54 -13.83 -6.14
CA ILE A 264 -2.04 -14.89 -7.01
C ILE A 264 -0.96 -14.31 -7.91
N SER A 265 0.08 -15.09 -8.22
CA SER A 265 1.18 -14.70 -9.12
C SER A 265 1.53 -15.88 -10.02
N GLN A 266 1.96 -15.59 -11.25
CA GLN A 266 2.52 -16.59 -12.18
C GLN A 266 3.78 -17.27 -11.62
N GLU A 267 4.51 -16.59 -10.73
CA GLU A 267 5.74 -17.11 -10.12
C GLU A 267 5.50 -17.96 -8.86
N GLY A 268 4.24 -18.17 -8.49
CA GLY A 268 3.85 -18.82 -7.24
C GLY A 268 3.53 -17.79 -6.16
N GLY A 269 2.25 -17.43 -6.05
CA GLY A 269 1.78 -16.44 -5.06
C GLY A 269 1.75 -16.99 -3.62
N ASP A 270 2.00 -16.11 -2.65
CA ASP A 270 1.78 -16.43 -1.25
C ASP A 270 0.28 -16.31 -0.91
N TYR A 271 -0.37 -17.47 -0.79
CA TYR A 271 -1.78 -17.60 -0.43
C TYR A 271 -2.13 -17.03 0.96
N ARG A 272 -1.16 -16.58 1.76
CA ARG A 272 -1.36 -16.11 3.14
C ARG A 272 -1.36 -14.60 3.30
N LEU A 273 -0.96 -13.83 2.28
CA LEU A 273 -0.65 -12.40 2.42
C LEU A 273 -1.81 -11.48 2.83
N LEU A 274 -3.07 -11.91 2.66
CA LEU A 274 -4.25 -11.11 3.03
C LEU A 274 -4.98 -11.69 4.25
N LYS A 275 -4.25 -12.33 5.17
CA LYS A 275 -4.80 -12.84 6.44
C LYS A 275 -3.89 -12.56 7.64
N PRO A 276 -3.81 -11.32 8.12
CA PRO A 276 -3.17 -11.05 9.40
C PRO A 276 -3.89 -11.87 10.49
N GLY A 277 -3.16 -12.76 11.18
CA GLY A 277 -3.69 -13.52 12.32
C GLY A 277 -4.95 -14.35 12.06
N ARG A 278 -5.18 -14.86 10.83
CA ARG A 278 -6.39 -15.60 10.39
C ARG A 278 -7.67 -14.79 10.20
N VAL A 279 -7.61 -13.46 10.23
CA VAL A 279 -8.76 -12.60 9.89
C VAL A 279 -8.85 -12.44 8.37
N CYS A 280 -10.04 -12.60 7.80
CA CYS A 280 -10.27 -12.33 6.38
C CYS A 280 -10.49 -10.84 6.19
N MET A 281 -9.58 -10.21 5.44
CA MET A 281 -9.70 -8.80 5.05
C MET A 281 -10.99 -8.55 4.26
N ASP A 282 -11.55 -7.36 4.39
CA ASP A 282 -12.58 -6.86 3.48
C ASP A 282 -11.98 -6.29 2.18
N PHE A 283 -12.84 -5.81 1.27
CA PHE A 283 -12.39 -5.25 0.00
C PHE A 283 -11.56 -3.97 0.20
N ALA A 284 -11.99 -3.08 1.10
CA ALA A 284 -11.35 -1.80 1.31
C ALA A 284 -9.95 -1.98 1.89
N GLU A 285 -9.78 -2.90 2.82
CA GLU A 285 -8.48 -3.31 3.38
C GLU A 285 -7.57 -3.91 2.30
N ALA A 286 -8.08 -4.90 1.53
CA ALA A 286 -7.29 -5.54 0.48
C ALA A 286 -6.88 -4.57 -0.63
N PHE A 287 -7.77 -3.65 -1.02
CA PHE A 287 -7.48 -2.68 -2.07
C PHE A 287 -6.60 -1.53 -1.57
N ARG A 288 -6.72 -1.13 -0.29
CA ARG A 288 -5.76 -0.22 0.34
C ARG A 288 -4.36 -0.82 0.35
N TRP A 289 -4.23 -2.11 0.69
CA TRP A 289 -2.94 -2.79 0.63
C TRP A 289 -2.30 -2.77 -0.77
N LEU A 290 -3.11 -2.86 -1.84
CA LEU A 290 -2.63 -2.68 -3.22
C LEU A 290 -2.14 -1.25 -3.49
N LEU A 291 -2.92 -0.25 -3.11
CA LEU A 291 -2.53 1.15 -3.27
C LEU A 291 -1.27 1.46 -2.49
N ASP A 292 -1.11 0.91 -1.29
CA ASP A 292 0.10 1.10 -0.50
C ASP A 292 1.33 0.51 -1.20
N GLY A 293 1.16 -0.62 -1.89
CA GLY A 293 2.24 -1.28 -2.62
C GLY A 293 2.62 -0.65 -3.94
N PHE A 294 1.64 -0.36 -4.78
CA PHE A 294 1.86 0.04 -6.17
C PHE A 294 1.82 1.55 -6.38
N LEU A 295 1.42 2.33 -5.37
CA LEU A 295 1.33 3.78 -5.49
C LEU A 295 2.12 4.48 -4.38
N VAL A 296 1.84 4.14 -3.12
CA VAL A 296 2.47 4.81 -1.97
C VAL A 296 3.94 4.41 -1.85
N SER A 297 4.29 3.14 -2.11
CA SER A 297 5.68 2.69 -2.16
C SER A 297 6.47 3.44 -3.24
N ASP A 298 5.94 3.53 -4.46
CA ASP A 298 6.58 4.29 -5.55
C ASP A 298 6.78 5.77 -5.18
N TYR A 299 5.80 6.38 -4.50
CA TYR A 299 5.93 7.75 -4.00
C TYR A 299 7.02 7.86 -2.92
N ALA A 300 7.12 6.88 -2.02
CA ALA A 300 8.15 6.84 -0.99
C ALA A 300 9.55 6.69 -1.60
N ASP A 301 9.70 5.78 -2.56
CA ASP A 301 10.98 5.51 -3.24
C ASP A 301 11.45 6.73 -4.03
N ALA A 302 10.55 7.40 -4.76
CA ALA A 302 10.89 8.62 -5.49
C ALA A 302 11.26 9.78 -4.54
N LEU A 303 10.59 9.91 -3.39
CA LEU A 303 10.92 10.92 -2.38
C LEU A 303 12.29 10.67 -1.72
N ASP A 304 12.61 9.43 -1.37
CA ASP A 304 13.89 9.11 -0.74
C ASP A 304 15.05 9.32 -1.72
N THR A 305 14.94 8.73 -2.92
CA THR A 305 16.01 8.76 -3.93
C THR A 305 16.26 10.14 -4.53
N GLU A 306 15.22 10.93 -4.80
CA GLU A 306 15.36 12.22 -5.48
C GLU A 306 15.38 13.42 -4.54
N LYS A 307 14.76 13.32 -3.36
CA LYS A 307 14.49 14.48 -2.48
C LYS A 307 15.01 14.33 -1.07
N GLN A 308 15.65 13.21 -0.70
CA GLN A 308 16.05 12.92 0.68
C GLN A 308 14.89 13.15 1.68
N SER A 309 13.71 12.69 1.28
CA SER A 309 12.48 12.90 2.04
C SER A 309 11.85 11.55 2.38
N LEU A 310 11.28 11.45 3.57
CA LEU A 310 10.60 10.26 4.05
C LEU A 310 9.09 10.49 3.97
N LEU A 311 8.40 9.62 3.24
CA LEU A 311 6.95 9.60 3.20
C LEU A 311 6.42 8.99 4.50
N ILE A 312 5.57 9.73 5.20
CA ILE A 312 4.82 9.26 6.37
C ILE A 312 3.34 9.25 6.01
N ASP A 313 2.54 8.34 6.57
CA ASP A 313 1.09 8.43 6.53
C ASP A 313 0.54 8.34 7.95
N SER A 314 0.31 9.50 8.57
CA SER A 314 -0.27 9.55 9.92
C SER A 314 -1.71 9.06 10.01
N SER A 315 -2.37 8.79 8.87
CA SER A 315 -3.68 8.14 8.85
C SER A 315 -3.61 6.62 8.91
N ALA A 316 -2.44 6.03 8.62
CA ALA A 316 -2.16 4.62 8.84
C ALA A 316 -1.82 4.42 10.33
N GLY A 317 -2.69 3.77 11.10
CA GLY A 317 -2.55 3.68 12.56
C GLY A 317 -1.16 3.22 13.03
N VAL A 318 -0.50 2.36 12.25
CA VAL A 318 0.93 2.03 12.38
C VAL A 318 1.57 2.07 11.00
N GLN A 319 2.68 2.80 10.86
CA GLN A 319 3.51 2.81 9.67
C GLN A 319 4.81 2.02 9.93
N PRO A 320 5.00 0.89 9.25
CA PRO A 320 6.24 0.16 9.33
C PRO A 320 7.28 0.75 8.35
N LEU A 321 8.52 0.89 8.80
CA LEU A 321 9.67 1.29 8.01
C LEU A 321 10.74 0.20 8.05
N VAL A 322 11.46 0.00 6.95
CA VAL A 322 12.64 -0.87 6.89
C VAL A 322 13.90 -0.01 7.00
N LEU A 323 14.78 -0.38 7.92
CA LEU A 323 16.11 0.20 8.01
C LEU A 323 17.11 -0.65 7.21
N ARG A 324 17.77 -0.03 6.24
CA ARG A 324 18.90 -0.60 5.50
C ARG A 324 20.17 0.22 5.73
N ILE A 325 21.33 -0.41 5.56
CA ILE A 325 22.64 0.24 5.69
C ILE A 325 23.47 0.05 4.41
N GLU A 326 24.28 1.04 4.06
CA GLU A 326 25.23 0.95 2.94
C GLU A 326 26.67 0.71 3.44
N PRO A 327 27.38 -0.30 2.94
CA PRO A 327 28.76 -0.56 3.36
C PRO A 327 29.77 0.46 2.84
N GLU A 328 29.47 1.22 1.78
CA GLU A 328 30.41 2.13 1.10
C GLU A 328 30.58 3.45 1.86
N ARG A 329 29.48 4.05 2.34
CA ARG A 329 29.43 5.36 2.99
C ARG A 329 28.43 5.32 4.14
N PHE A 330 28.42 6.32 5.03
CA PHE A 330 27.33 6.45 5.99
C PHE A 330 26.06 6.86 5.25
N HIS A 331 25.20 5.89 4.99
CA HIS A 331 23.88 6.10 4.45
C HIS A 331 22.95 5.05 5.05
N ILE A 332 21.85 5.54 5.60
CA ILE A 332 20.76 4.72 6.09
C ILE A 332 19.64 4.85 5.06
N GLY A 333 19.11 3.71 4.61
CA GLY A 333 17.81 3.68 3.93
C GLY A 333 16.73 3.53 4.99
N LEU A 334 15.74 4.42 5.01
CA LEU A 334 14.50 4.24 5.76
C LEU A 334 13.36 4.19 4.75
N GLU A 335 13.02 2.97 4.36
CA GLU A 335 12.05 2.72 3.30
C GLU A 335 10.69 2.40 3.91
N TRP A 336 9.60 2.77 3.23
CA TRP A 336 8.28 2.30 3.63
C TRP A 336 8.26 0.78 3.58
N ARG A 337 7.97 0.10 4.70
CA ARG A 337 7.87 -1.35 4.70
C ARG A 337 6.53 -1.75 4.10
N TRP A 338 6.53 -2.04 2.81
CA TRP A 338 5.41 -2.74 2.20
C TRP A 338 5.74 -4.23 2.09
N GLN A 339 4.86 -5.07 2.64
CA GLN A 339 4.95 -6.51 2.43
C GLN A 339 4.30 -6.82 1.08
N GLY A 340 5.15 -6.87 0.05
CA GLY A 340 4.67 -7.14 -1.30
C GLY A 340 4.09 -8.55 -1.51
N PRO A 341 3.36 -8.73 -2.62
CA PRO A 341 2.72 -9.97 -3.03
C PRO A 341 3.64 -11.19 -3.14
N ASN A 342 4.93 -10.94 -3.36
CA ASN A 342 5.96 -11.97 -3.54
C ASN A 342 6.80 -12.16 -2.26
N GLY A 343 6.38 -11.58 -1.13
CA GLY A 343 6.69 -12.12 0.20
C GLY A 343 8.15 -12.04 0.66
N HIS A 344 8.82 -10.91 0.49
CA HIS A 344 10.16 -10.75 1.09
C HIS A 344 10.18 -10.42 2.59
N TRP A 345 9.05 -10.07 3.21
CA TRP A 345 9.04 -9.62 4.61
C TRP A 345 7.85 -10.15 5.41
N ARG A 346 7.88 -11.45 5.76
CA ARG A 346 6.85 -12.14 6.56
C ARG A 346 6.48 -11.37 7.84
N GLU A 347 5.18 -11.33 8.16
CA GLU A 347 4.69 -11.07 9.51
C GLU A 347 5.34 -12.07 10.50
N PRO A 348 5.64 -11.67 11.75
CA PRO A 348 5.84 -12.64 12.83
C PRO A 348 4.53 -13.42 13.07
N ASP A 349 4.65 -14.75 13.20
CA ASP A 349 3.55 -15.70 13.44
C ASP A 349 2.72 -15.40 14.70
#